data_AF-A0A923MIH3-F1
#
_entry.id   AF-A0A923MIH3-F1
#
_cell.length_a   1.000
_cell.length_b   1.000
_cell.length_c   1.000
_cell.angle_alpha   90.00
_cell.angle_beta   90.00
_cell.angle_gamma   90.00
#
_symmetry.space_group_name_H-M   'P 1'
#
loop_
_entity.id
_entity.type
_entity.pdbx_description
1 polymer ?
#
loop_
_entity_poly.entity_id
_entity_poly.type
_entity_poly.pdbx_seq_one_letter_code
_entity_poly.pdbx_strand_id
1 'polypeptide(L)' 'MLQEKYAKLDDLAAPNCYVAPPTSEDLSYVVHFRQICKRYNIDFSSADSDEKNFVMKMAEKSFMPKRA' A
#
# COMPACT_ATOMS: atom_id res chain seq x y z
N MET A 1 -18.74 24.79 -22.94
CA MET A 1 -18.37 24.71 -21.50
C MET A 1 -18.10 23.26 -21.07
N LEU A 2 -17.35 22.47 -21.86
CA LEU A 2 -16.93 21.11 -21.45
C LEU A 2 -15.65 21.18 -20.60
N GLN A 3 -14.76 22.10 -20.97
CA GLN A 3 -13.43 22.28 -20.36
C GLN A 3 -13.48 22.65 -18.87
N GLU A 4 -14.41 23.52 -18.47
CA GLU A 4 -14.62 23.87 -17.06
C GLU A 4 -15.16 22.69 -16.21
N LYS A 5 -15.89 21.76 -16.84
CA LYS A 5 -16.35 20.55 -16.14
C LYS A 5 -15.20 19.58 -15.91
N TYR A 6 -14.29 19.44 -16.88
CA TYR A 6 -13.10 18.59 -16.71
C TYR A 6 -12.09 19.18 -15.73
N ALA A 7 -11.87 20.50 -15.75
CA ALA A 7 -10.99 21.17 -14.79
C ALA A 7 -11.43 20.93 -13.33
N LYS A 8 -12.75 20.99 -13.07
CA LYS A 8 -13.30 20.68 -11.74
C LYS A 8 -13.13 19.21 -11.35
N LEU A 9 -13.12 18.28 -12.30
CA LEU A 9 -12.87 16.86 -12.02
C LEU A 9 -11.39 16.61 -11.70
N ASP A 10 -10.47 17.29 -12.39
CA ASP A 10 -9.03 17.22 -12.09
C ASP A 10 -8.69 17.82 -10.72
N ASP A 11 -9.32 18.95 -10.36
CA ASP A 11 -9.16 19.56 -9.02
C ASP A 11 -9.68 18.64 -7.90
N LEU A 12 -10.77 17.90 -8.14
CA LEU A 12 -11.32 16.92 -7.20
C LEU A 12 -10.47 15.64 -7.10
N ALA A 13 -9.69 15.32 -8.14
CA ALA A 13 -8.76 14.19 -8.15
C ALA A 13 -7.42 14.51 -7.48
N ALA A 14 -7.13 15.77 -7.16
CA ALA A 14 -5.83 16.22 -6.70
C ALA A 14 -5.36 15.74 -5.31
N PRO A 15 -6.21 15.56 -4.28
CA PRO A 15 -5.69 15.17 -2.96
C PRO A 15 -5.24 13.70 -2.89
N ASN A 16 -5.94 12.81 -3.61
CA ASN A 16 -5.69 11.35 -3.62
C ASN A 16 -5.90 10.81 -5.04
N CYS A 17 -5.08 11.27 -5.99
CA CYS A 17 -5.12 10.82 -7.37
C CYS A 17 -4.95 9.29 -7.45
N TYR A 18 -5.51 8.65 -8.49
CA TYR A 18 -5.27 7.23 -8.82
C TYR A 18 -3.77 6.91 -8.97
N VAL A 19 -2.94 7.95 -9.14
CA VAL A 19 -1.46 7.90 -9.19
C VAL A 19 -0.86 8.94 -8.24
N ALA A 20 -1.39 9.06 -7.01
CA ALA A 20 -0.71 9.85 -5.99
C ALA A 20 0.68 9.21 -5.71
N PRO A 21 1.76 10.00 -5.69
CA PRO A 21 3.07 9.46 -5.34
C PRO A 21 3.01 8.85 -3.94
N PRO A 22 3.64 7.68 -3.72
CA PRO A 22 3.59 7.01 -2.43
C PRO A 22 4.11 7.94 -1.34
N THR A 23 3.35 8.03 -0.26
CA THR A 23 3.73 8.81 0.91
C THR A 23 4.95 8.19 1.60
N SER A 24 5.58 8.92 2.52
CA SER A 24 6.68 8.35 3.33
C SER A 24 6.21 7.14 4.14
N GLU A 25 4.94 7.10 4.54
CA GLU A 25 4.36 5.99 5.27
C GLU A 25 4.24 4.76 4.36
N ASP A 26 3.74 4.92 3.13
CA ASP A 26 3.65 3.85 2.14
C ASP A 26 5.02 3.24 1.83
N LEU A 27 6.05 4.08 1.66
CA LEU A 27 7.41 3.61 1.44
C LEU A 27 7.94 2.81 2.63
N SER A 28 7.68 3.28 3.86
CA SER A 28 8.09 2.57 5.08
C SER A 28 7.36 1.23 5.23
N TYR A 29 6.08 1.17 4.85
CA TYR A 29 5.29 -0.05 4.83
C TYR A 29 5.86 -1.05 3.82
N VAL A 30 6.23 -0.61 2.62
CA VAL A 30 6.82 -1.49 1.58
C VAL A 30 8.14 -2.08 2.06
N VAL A 31 9.00 -1.29 2.73
CA VAL A 31 10.25 -1.81 3.31
C VAL A 31 9.96 -2.84 4.39
N HIS A 32 9.03 -2.55 5.29
CA HIS A 32 8.60 -3.46 6.35
C HIS A 32 8.02 -4.77 5.80
N PHE A 33 7.15 -4.67 4.81
CA PHE A 33 6.55 -5.82 4.12
C PHE A 33 7.62 -6.73 3.52
N ARG A 34 8.63 -6.16 2.85
CA ARG A 34 9.77 -6.93 2.30
C ARG A 34 10.58 -7.64 3.40
N GLN A 35 10.71 -7.03 4.58
CA GLN A 35 11.37 -7.67 5.72
C GLN A 35 10.56 -8.87 6.24
N ILE A 36 9.23 -8.77 6.28
CA ILE A 36 8.35 -9.89 6.67
C ILE A 36 8.47 -11.04 5.67
N CYS A 37 8.45 -10.77 4.36
CA CYS A 37 8.69 -11.79 3.34
C CYS A 37 10.01 -12.54 3.57
N LYS A 38 11.11 -11.79 3.83
CA LYS A 38 12.42 -12.37 4.13
C LYS A 38 12.42 -13.16 5.44
N ARG A 39 11.75 -12.68 6.48
CA ARG A 39 11.68 -13.33 7.80
C ARG A 39 11.04 -14.71 7.72
N TYR A 40 10.02 -14.85 6.89
CA TYR A 40 9.31 -16.12 6.71
C TYR A 40 9.78 -16.92 5.49
N ASN A 41 10.81 -16.44 4.79
CA ASN A 41 11.35 -17.05 3.57
C ASN A 41 10.27 -17.29 2.49
N ILE A 42 9.36 -16.33 2.32
CA ILE A 42 8.27 -16.38 1.33
C ILE A 42 8.60 -15.42 0.19
N ASP A 43 8.68 -15.95 -1.03
CA ASP A 43 8.69 -15.14 -2.24
C ASP A 43 7.26 -14.79 -2.63
N PHE A 44 6.85 -13.55 -2.34
CA PHE A 44 5.50 -13.08 -2.61
C PHE A 44 5.11 -13.18 -4.10
N SER A 45 6.07 -13.18 -5.03
CA SER A 45 5.78 -13.26 -6.46
C SER A 45 5.33 -14.66 -6.89
N SER A 46 5.93 -15.71 -6.32
CA SER A 46 5.59 -17.11 -6.58
C SER A 46 4.67 -17.74 -5.53
N ALA A 47 4.40 -17.03 -4.43
CA ALA A 47 3.62 -17.52 -3.31
C ALA A 47 2.17 -17.86 -3.68
N ASP A 48 1.64 -18.88 -3.02
CA ASP A 48 0.23 -19.26 -3.11
C ASP A 48 -0.67 -18.25 -2.37
N SER A 49 -1.99 -18.45 -2.46
CA SER A 49 -2.95 -17.53 -1.84
C SER A 49 -2.84 -17.51 -0.31
N ASP A 50 -2.45 -18.62 0.31
CA ASP A 50 -2.41 -18.74 1.77
C ASP A 50 -1.14 -18.07 2.32
N GLU A 51 0.00 -18.28 1.67
CA GLU A 51 1.26 -17.61 1.95
C GLU A 51 1.15 -16.09 1.77
N LYS A 52 0.49 -15.63 0.71
CA LYS A 52 0.22 -14.20 0.48
C LYS A 52 -0.64 -13.61 1.59
N ASN A 53 -1.74 -14.30 1.94
CA ASN A 53 -2.61 -13.88 3.03
C ASN A 53 -1.89 -13.86 4.38
N PHE A 54 -1.00 -14.82 4.63
CA PHE A 54 -0.20 -14.89 5.83
C PHE A 54 0.76 -13.69 5.94
N VAL A 55 1.53 -13.41 4.89
CA VAL A 55 2.48 -12.28 4.88
C VAL A 55 1.75 -10.95 5.05
N MET A 56 0.60 -10.75 4.38
CA MET A 56 -0.20 -9.53 4.53
C MET A 56 -0.67 -9.33 5.97
N LYS A 57 -1.27 -10.36 6.60
CA LYS A 57 -1.70 -10.29 8.01
C LYS A 57 -0.54 -10.01 8.96
N MET A 58 0.63 -10.60 8.71
CA MET A 58 1.80 -10.40 9.55
C MET A 58 2.39 -9.00 9.39
N ALA A 59 2.42 -8.47 8.17
CA ALA A 59 2.84 -7.09 7.91
C ALA A 59 1.89 -6.09 8.58
N GLU A 60 0.58 -6.23 8.40
CA GLU A 60 -0.43 -5.37 9.04
C GLU A 60 -0.35 -5.40 10.56
N LYS A 61 -0.26 -6.60 11.16
CA LYS A 61 -0.19 -6.78 12.61
C LYS A 61 1.06 -6.14 13.23
N SER A 62 2.16 -6.12 12.50
CA SER A 62 3.44 -5.60 12.99
C SER A 62 3.68 -4.14 12.63
N PHE A 63 3.02 -3.63 11.60
CA PHE A 63 3.11 -2.23 11.19
C PHE A 63 2.15 -1.33 11.97
N MET A 64 0.93 -1.81 12.28
CA MET A 64 -0.02 -1.04 13.08
C MET A 64 0.55 -0.81 14.48
N PRO A 65 0.59 0.44 14.98
CA PRO A 65 0.95 0.69 16.37
C PRO A 65 -0.05 -0.05 17.25
N LYS A 66 0.44 -0.88 18.19
CA LYS A 66 -0.42 -1.48 19.21
C LYS A 66 -1.20 -0.34 19.86
N ARG A 67 -2.52 -0.33 19.69
CA ARG A 67 -3.39 0.58 20.44
C ARG A 67 -3.10 0.32 21.92
N ALA A 68 -2.53 1.31 22.59
CA ALA A 68 -2.27 1.30 24.03
C ALA A 68 -3.60 1.35 24.80
#